data_AF-A0A396GV14-F1
#
_entry.id   AF-A0A396GV14-F1
#
_cell.length_a   1.000
_cell.length_b   1.000
_cell.length_c   1.000
_cell.angle_alpha   90.00
_cell.angle_beta   90.00
_cell.angle_gamma   90.00
#
_symmetry.space_group_name_H-M   'P 1'
#
loop_
_entity.id
_entity.type
_entity.pdbx_description
1 polymer ?
#
loop_
_entity_poly.entity_id
_entity_poly.type
_entity_poly.pdbx_seq_one_letter_code
_entity_poly.pdbx_strand_id
1 'polypeptide(L)'
;MQEFHQSSKSQQKLVVFVSADQVPLYGGISILGNDTIENMNNVAMAMNITFELKSKADILGVLSTFYQTIGCPITFHVNQLGKPLSLIDSCVYK
;
A
#
# COMPACT_ATOMS: atom_id res chain seq x y z
N MET A 1 30.37 23.77 18.66
CA MET A 1 29.25 22.90 19.10
C MET A 1 28.87 22.02 17.93
N GLN A 2 29.50 20.84 17.81
CA GLN A 2 29.34 19.96 16.65
C GLN A 2 29.43 18.47 17.06
N GLU A 3 29.18 18.16 18.34
CA GLU A 3 29.58 16.87 18.94
C GLU A 3 28.41 15.98 19.41
N PHE A 4 27.16 16.32 19.10
CA PHE A 4 26.00 15.52 19.53
C PHE A 4 25.03 15.14 18.41
N HIS A 5 25.46 15.17 17.15
CA HIS A 5 24.66 14.62 16.05
C HIS A 5 25.05 13.16 15.79
N GLN A 6 24.62 12.26 16.66
CA GLN A 6 24.74 10.83 16.41
C GLN A 6 23.67 10.41 15.40
N SER A 7 24.05 10.32 14.11
CA SER A 7 23.19 9.74 13.08
C SER A 7 22.87 8.29 13.47
N SER A 8 21.58 7.97 13.65
CA SER A 8 21.13 6.61 13.92
C SER A 8 21.59 5.70 12.77
N LYS A 9 22.57 4.84 13.04
CA LYS A 9 23.12 3.85 12.10
C LYS A 9 22.14 2.72 11.74
N SER A 10 20.90 2.74 12.21
CA SER A 10 19.94 1.66 12.00
C SER A 10 18.88 2.08 10.99
N GLN A 11 19.20 1.95 9.70
CA GLN A 11 18.15 1.86 8.68
C GLN A 11 17.51 0.46 8.80
N GLN A 12 16.50 0.32 9.67
CA GLN A 12 15.69 -0.89 9.70
C GLN A 12 14.73 -0.88 8.53
N LYS A 13 14.90 -1.85 7.62
CA LYS A 13 13.92 -2.11 6.56
C LYS A 13 12.66 -2.70 7.20
N LEU A 14 11.56 -1.98 7.11
CA LEU A 14 10.26 -2.43 7.62
C LEU A 14 9.44 -2.98 6.44
N VAL A 15 8.96 -4.21 6.56
CA VAL A 15 8.12 -4.86 5.55
C VAL A 15 6.67 -4.84 6.05
N VAL A 16 5.79 -4.12 5.35
CA VAL A 16 4.36 -4.02 5.66
C VAL A 16 3.57 -4.86 4.66
N PHE A 17 2.63 -5.67 5.16
CA PHE A 17 1.65 -6.36 4.34
C PHE A 17 0.28 -5.75 4.55
N VAL A 18 -0.35 -5.30 3.47
CA VAL A 18 -1.74 -4.84 3.47
C VAL A 18 -2.61 -6.00 2.99
N SER A 19 -3.49 -6.49 3.86
CA SER A 19 -4.49 -7.51 3.52
C SER A 19 -5.87 -6.86 3.54
N ALA A 20 -6.65 -7.10 2.50
CA ALA A 20 -8.04 -6.66 2.41
C ALA A 20 -8.91 -7.87 2.13
N ASP A 21 -9.96 -8.05 2.94
CA ASP A 21 -10.99 -9.06 2.72
C ASP A 21 -12.24 -8.37 2.14
N GLN A 22 -12.92 -9.04 1.21
CA GLN A 22 -14.19 -8.57 0.64
C GLN A 22 -14.17 -7.16 0.01
N VAL A 23 -13.11 -6.79 -0.72
CA VAL A 23 -13.08 -5.51 -1.44
C VAL A 23 -14.17 -5.49 -2.51
N PRO A 24 -15.19 -4.62 -2.41
CA PRO A 24 -16.26 -4.57 -3.40
C PRO A 24 -15.72 -4.01 -4.72
N LEU A 25 -15.63 -4.87 -5.73
CA LEU A 25 -15.27 -4.47 -7.09
C LEU A 25 -16.51 -3.89 -7.78
N TYR A 26 -16.84 -2.64 -7.46
CA TYR A 26 -17.97 -1.94 -8.07
C TYR A 26 -17.79 -1.88 -9.59
N GLY A 27 -18.66 -2.61 -10.31
CA GLY A 27 -18.64 -2.71 -11.77
C GLY A 27 -17.89 -3.90 -12.37
N GLY A 28 -17.09 -4.64 -11.58
CA GLY A 28 -16.37 -5.84 -12.07
C GLY A 28 -17.21 -7.12 -12.06
N ILE A 29 -18.12 -7.23 -11.08
CA ILE A 29 -18.92 -8.44 -10.82
C ILE A 29 -19.90 -8.78 -11.95
N SER A 30 -20.38 -7.78 -12.71
CA SER A 30 -21.30 -7.99 -13.83
C SER A 30 -20.63 -8.67 -15.03
N ILE A 31 -19.31 -8.55 -15.17
CA ILE A 31 -18.52 -9.23 -16.23
C ILE A 31 -18.22 -10.68 -15.83
N LEU A 32 -18.12 -10.96 -14.52
CA LEU A 32 -17.92 -12.32 -14.00
C LEU A 32 -19.13 -13.24 -14.18
N GLY A 33 -20.34 -12.68 -14.31
CA GLY A 33 -21.58 -13.46 -14.37
C GLY A 33 -21.97 -14.00 -15.74
N ASN A 34 -21.39 -13.52 -16.86
CA ASN A 34 -21.91 -13.83 -18.20
C ASN A 34 -20.88 -13.89 -19.34
N ASP A 35 -19.60 -13.57 -19.14
CA ASP A 35 -18.63 -13.47 -20.24
C ASP A 35 -17.62 -14.62 -20.25
N THR A 36 -17.32 -15.12 -21.45
CA THR A 36 -16.33 -16.17 -21.69
C THR A 36 -14.97 -15.78 -21.09
N ILE A 37 -14.23 -16.79 -20.62
CA ILE A 37 -12.92 -16.66 -19.93
C ILE A 37 -11.92 -15.76 -20.68
N GLU A 38 -12.09 -15.56 -22.00
CA GLU A 38 -11.26 -14.69 -22.82
C GLU A 38 -11.43 -13.18 -22.54
N ASN A 39 -12.65 -12.71 -22.21
CA ASN A 39 -12.93 -11.29 -21.98
C ASN A 39 -12.57 -10.80 -20.57
N MET A 40 -12.38 -11.72 -19.61
CA MET A 40 -11.97 -11.40 -18.23
C MET A 40 -10.56 -10.81 -18.13
N ASN A 41 -9.67 -11.12 -19.08
CA ASN A 41 -8.26 -10.69 -19.03
C ASN A 41 -8.07 -9.19 -19.30
N ASN A 42 -9.05 -8.52 -19.93
CA ASN A 42 -8.96 -7.11 -20.32
C ASN A 42 -9.59 -6.15 -19.30
N VAL A 43 -10.19 -6.65 -18.23
CA VAL A 43 -10.81 -5.80 -17.22
C VAL A 43 -9.75 -5.35 -16.22
N ALA A 44 -9.34 -4.10 -16.36
CA ALA A 44 -8.40 -3.41 -15.49
C ALA A 44 -9.10 -2.25 -14.77
N MET A 45 -8.95 -2.15 -13.45
CA MET A 45 -9.55 -1.09 -12.63
C MET A 45 -8.47 -0.38 -11.83
N ALA A 46 -8.33 0.93 -12.05
CA ALA A 46 -7.45 1.74 -11.24
C ALA A 46 -8.06 1.99 -9.86
N MET A 47 -7.29 1.72 -8.81
CA MET A 47 -7.67 1.95 -7.41
C MET A 47 -6.51 2.59 -6.66
N ASN A 48 -6.84 3.41 -5.65
CA ASN A 48 -5.85 4.03 -4.79
C ASN A 48 -5.97 3.45 -3.38
N ILE A 49 -5.00 2.62 -2.99
CA ILE A 49 -4.92 2.10 -1.63
C ILE A 49 -4.23 3.14 -0.77
N THR A 50 -4.85 3.54 0.33
CA THR A 50 -4.28 4.49 1.29
C THR A 50 -4.21 3.87 2.67
N PHE A 51 -3.06 3.99 3.32
CA PHE A 51 -2.88 3.58 4.71
C PHE A 51 -2.04 4.61 5.47
N GLU A 52 -2.25 4.67 6.79
CA GLU A 52 -1.52 5.57 7.68
C GLU A 52 -0.49 4.79 8.49
N LEU A 53 0.76 5.22 8.42
CA LEU A 53 1.86 4.70 9.23
C LEU A 53 2.00 5.58 10.48
N LYS A 54 1.80 4.97 11.64
CA LYS A 54 2.04 5.61 12.94
C LYS A 54 3.39 5.17 13.48
N SER A 55 4.30 6.13 13.69
CA SER A 55 5.58 5.89 14.35
C SER A 55 5.73 6.74 15.60
N LYS A 56 6.53 6.26 16.56
CA LYS A 56 6.87 6.99 17.77
C LYS A 56 8.39 7.11 17.83
N ALA A 57 8.87 8.31 18.08
CA ALA A 57 10.29 8.57 18.29
C ALA A 57 10.48 9.44 19.52
N ASP A 58 11.47 9.12 20.32
CA ASP A 58 11.91 9.98 21.41
C ASP A 58 12.89 11.02 20.84
N ILE A 59 12.44 12.26 20.82
CA ILE A 59 13.23 13.39 20.35
C ILE A 59 13.56 14.23 21.59
N LEU A 60 14.82 14.17 22.01
CA LEU A 60 15.34 14.97 23.13
C LEU A 60 14.58 14.74 24.45
N GLY A 61 14.14 13.50 24.73
CA GLY A 61 13.39 13.14 25.94
C GLY A 61 11.88 13.37 25.82
N VAL A 62 11.39 13.76 24.64
CA VAL A 62 9.96 13.91 24.34
C VAL A 62 9.53 12.85 23.35
N LEU A 63 8.67 11.94 23.81
CA LEU A 63 8.04 10.92 22.97
C LEU A 63 7.04 11.58 22.00
N SER A 64 7.49 11.81 20.78
CA SER A 64 6.70 12.40 19.71
C SER A 64 6.07 11.31 18.85
N THR A 65 4.84 11.54 18.41
CA THR A 65 4.13 10.64 17.50
C THR A 65 4.11 11.25 16.11
N PHE A 66 4.47 10.45 15.11
CA PHE A 66 4.48 10.84 13.71
C PHE A 66 3.45 10.00 12.96
N TYR A 67 2.72 10.66 12.08
CA TYR A 67 1.76 10.04 11.18
C TYR A 67 2.23 10.32 9.76
N GLN A 68 2.33 9.28 8.95
CA GLN A 68 2.68 9.39 7.54
C GLN A 68 1.62 8.68 6.72
N THR A 69 1.03 9.39 5.77
CA THR A 69 0.02 8.78 4.89
C THR A 69 0.71 8.27 3.64
N ILE A 70 0.49 7.00 3.33
CA ILE A 70 1.05 6.35 2.14
C ILE A 70 -0.10 6.01 1.21
N GLY A 71 -0.01 6.50 -0.02
CA GLY A 71 -0.97 6.21 -1.08
C GLY A 71 -0.31 5.41 -2.19
N CYS A 72 -0.82 4.23 -2.50
CA CYS A 72 -0.33 3.37 -3.57
C CYS A 72 -1.41 3.28 -4.67
N PRO A 73 -1.26 4.01 -5.79
CA PRO A 73 -2.05 3.76 -6.99
C PRO A 73 -1.72 2.38 -7.55
N ILE A 74 -2.74 1.56 -7.74
CA ILE A 74 -2.62 0.24 -8.34
C ILE A 74 -3.63 0.07 -9.45
N THR A 75 -3.27 -0.72 -10.46
CA THR A 75 -4.20 -1.20 -11.47
C THR A 75 -4.54 -2.64 -11.14
N PHE A 76 -5.79 -2.89 -10.80
CA PHE A 76 -6.29 -4.21 -10.46
C PHE A 76 -6.79 -4.92 -11.70
N HIS A 77 -6.22 -6.08 -11.99
CA HIS A 77 -6.65 -6.93 -13.08
C HIS A 77 -7.43 -8.13 -12.55
N VAL A 78 -8.55 -8.47 -13.18
CA VAL A 78 -9.40 -9.60 -12.77
C VAL A 78 -8.63 -10.94 -12.80
N ASN A 79 -7.67 -11.11 -13.71
CA ASN A 79 -6.82 -12.31 -13.78
C ASN A 79 -5.79 -12.44 -12.63
N GLN A 80 -5.66 -11.40 -11.80
CA GLN A 80 -4.80 -11.36 -10.61
C GLN A 80 -5.61 -11.50 -9.30
N LEU A 81 -6.92 -11.77 -9.38
CA LEU A 81 -7.74 -12.13 -8.22
C LEU A 81 -7.13 -13.33 -7.48
N GLY A 82 -7.05 -13.22 -6.15
CA GLY A 82 -6.49 -14.27 -5.28
C GLY A 82 -4.96 -14.40 -5.34
N LYS A 83 -4.26 -13.57 -6.12
CA LYS A 83 -2.80 -13.53 -6.19
C LYS A 83 -2.26 -12.30 -5.44
N PRO A 84 -1.13 -12.42 -4.73
CA PRO A 84 -0.48 -11.27 -4.14
C PRO A 84 0.02 -10.32 -5.23
N LEU A 85 -0.27 -9.02 -5.08
CA LEU A 85 0.23 -7.96 -5.94
C LEU A 85 1.41 -7.26 -5.28
N SER A 86 2.52 -7.10 -6.01
CA SER A 86 3.66 -6.34 -5.54
C SER A 86 3.38 -4.84 -5.65
N LEU A 87 3.46 -4.11 -4.53
CA LEU A 87 3.33 -2.65 -4.50
C LEU A 87 4.70 -1.93 -4.52
N ILE A 88 5.79 -2.67 -4.77
CA ILE A 88 7.15 -2.11 -4.80
C ILE A 88 7.19 -0.97 -5.84
N ASP A 89 7.75 0.18 -5.44
CA ASP A 89 7.92 1.41 -6.23
C ASP A 89 6.62 2.11 -6.71
N SER A 90 5.44 1.58 -6.41
CA SER A 90 4.15 2.19 -6.78
C SER A 90 3.65 3.25 -5.80
N CYS A 91 4.19 3.28 -4.58
CA CYS A 91 3.66 4.07 -3.47
C CYS A 91 4.25 5.49 -3.40
N VAL A 92 3.39 6.44 -3.03
CA VAL A 92 3.72 7.84 -2.83
C VAL A 92 3.55 8.21 -1.35
N TYR A 93 4.58 8.86 -0.80
CA TYR A 93 4.59 9.35 0.58
C TYR A 93 4.06 10.78 0.62
N LYS A 94 3.06 11.05 1.46
CA LYS A 94 2.53 12.40 1.72
C LYS A 94 2.80 12.83 3.15
#